data_AF-E3MHY9-F1
#
_entry.id   AF-E3MHY9-F1
#
_cell.length_a   1.000
_cell.length_b   1.000
_cell.length_c   1.000
_cell.angle_alpha   90.00
_cell.angle_beta   90.00
_cell.angle_gamma   90.00
#
_symmetry.space_group_name_H-M   'P 1'
#
loop_
_entity.id
_entity.type
_entity.pdbx_description
1 polymer ?
#
loop_
_entity_poly.entity_id
_entity_poly.type
_entity_poly.pdbx_seq_one_letter_code
_entity_poly.pdbx_strand_id
1 'polypeptide(L)'
;MCFWKIGSTVPSYPCPLCIINSKVFSPKKKPLPLLRLPAIPLRLITKMMKPEEILNLSMCSYRLELFLRASRHKMNFFSVHVSHQHMSYRLKTPDTMGMSFKIGVGKKQVNYVDKMGVLCGSLLQKNGFIRFNQPFLPDEMLKIYRRIISLYSPSFIRWIFHFNELPIDSFHRYLIKNLSDKSNCDQTVCHKFSLQAGSLRNETLSELMDWIPVTNKLKIDADISLDFKHSNAFKYKTIEYKEGRWATLDDLKSVRNEWIVDLKSTNFDCHDINEFLKYWVDCDEAILTRLTLKLKEGTVIDEAVLTDQLTILLYYEDELPQFFIKVKKIVNEKLVVGHFETSENNIVNFNVGPPNQDPGIYEILVAMEKVKELEEELLRIDRGEEPNEEIRERNRKRREIEEELREVRRRIDELNEYGLILRN
;
A
#
# COMPACT_ATOMS: atom_id res chain seq x y z
N MET A 1 -22.96 22.53 29.17
CA MET A 1 -23.69 23.29 28.12
C MET A 1 -25.16 22.82 28.12
N CYS A 2 -26.17 23.71 28.17
CA CYS A 2 -27.60 23.32 28.24
C CYS A 2 -28.04 22.58 26.96
N PHE A 3 -28.53 21.35 27.08
CA PHE A 3 -29.10 20.59 25.96
C PHE A 3 -30.43 21.21 25.50
N TRP A 4 -30.49 21.62 24.24
CA TRP A 4 -31.74 21.82 23.53
C TRP A 4 -32.18 20.44 23.01
N LYS A 5 -33.44 20.05 23.24
CA LYS A 5 -34.01 18.93 22.48
C LYS A 5 -33.96 19.34 21.01
N ILE A 6 -33.28 18.56 20.16
CA ILE A 6 -33.25 18.79 18.71
C ILE A 6 -34.71 18.92 18.23
N GLY A 7 -35.09 20.11 17.75
CA GLY A 7 -36.45 20.43 17.32
C GLY A 7 -37.37 21.10 18.36
N SER A 8 -36.86 21.56 19.51
CA SER A 8 -37.63 22.29 20.53
C SER A 8 -37.08 23.69 20.77
N THR A 9 -37.95 24.66 21.04
CA THR A 9 -37.58 26.02 21.50
C THR A 9 -37.42 26.09 23.03
N VAL A 10 -37.54 24.97 23.74
CA VAL A 10 -37.51 24.92 25.20
C VAL A 10 -36.31 24.05 25.63
N PRO A 11 -35.44 24.54 26.54
CA PRO A 11 -34.31 23.76 27.04
C PRO A 11 -34.82 22.53 27.82
N SER A 12 -34.06 21.44 27.75
CA SER A 12 -34.46 20.17 28.38
C SER A 12 -34.32 20.15 29.92
N TYR A 13 -33.73 21.19 30.52
CA TYR A 13 -33.75 21.49 31.95
C TYR A 13 -33.95 23.01 32.17
N PRO A 14 -34.79 23.43 33.13
CA PRO A 14 -35.10 24.83 33.37
C PRO A 14 -33.98 25.48 34.20
N CYS A 15 -32.92 25.94 33.54
CA CYS A 15 -31.94 26.85 34.14
C CYS A 15 -32.35 28.30 33.82
N PRO A 16 -32.38 29.23 34.80
CA PRO A 16 -32.79 30.62 34.61
C PRO A 16 -32.02 31.34 33.49
N LEU A 17 -30.71 31.09 33.38
CA LEU A 17 -29.85 31.62 32.31
C LEU A 17 -30.24 31.08 30.92
N CYS A 18 -30.75 29.84 30.84
CA CYS A 18 -31.18 29.21 29.59
C CYS A 18 -32.57 29.75 29.14
N ILE A 19 -33.43 30.17 30.08
CA ILE A 19 -34.69 30.89 29.77
C ILE A 19 -34.39 32.29 29.24
N ILE A 20 -33.46 33.03 29.87
CA ILE A 20 -33.09 34.38 29.45
C ILE A 20 -32.43 34.37 28.06
N ASN A 21 -31.46 33.48 27.81
CA ASN A 21 -30.83 33.35 26.49
C ASN A 21 -31.81 32.89 25.40
N SER A 22 -32.80 32.04 25.72
CA SER A 22 -33.84 31.63 24.75
C SER A 22 -34.76 32.77 24.33
N LYS A 23 -34.96 33.77 25.20
CA LYS A 23 -35.74 34.98 24.92
C LYS A 23 -34.92 36.06 24.18
N VAL A 24 -33.63 36.17 24.47
CA VAL A 24 -32.75 37.20 23.89
C VAL A 24 -32.16 36.77 22.53
N PHE A 25 -31.90 35.47 22.35
CA PHE A 25 -31.31 34.90 21.13
C PHE A 25 -32.18 33.79 20.53
N SER A 26 -33.50 33.99 20.46
CA SER A 26 -34.40 33.04 19.81
C SER A 26 -33.96 32.81 18.35
N PRO A 27 -33.69 31.55 17.92
CA PRO A 27 -33.33 31.28 16.54
C PRO A 27 -34.47 31.78 15.62
N LYS A 28 -34.12 32.62 14.65
CA LYS A 28 -35.09 33.31 13.75
C LYS A 28 -35.99 32.36 12.94
N LYS A 29 -35.68 31.05 12.92
CA LYS A 29 -36.48 29.98 12.28
C LYS A 29 -36.60 28.79 13.23
N LYS A 30 -37.76 28.13 13.23
CA LYS A 30 -37.95 26.87 13.97
C LYS A 30 -36.95 25.82 13.46
N PRO A 31 -36.19 25.14 14.34
CA PRO A 31 -35.24 24.12 13.91
C PRO A 31 -35.98 22.93 13.29
N LEU A 32 -35.46 22.42 12.17
CA LEU A 32 -35.99 21.22 11.52
C LEU A 32 -35.84 20.03 12.48
N PRO A 33 -36.94 19.33 12.86
CA PRO A 33 -36.86 18.22 13.79
C PRO A 33 -36.37 16.96 13.05
N LEU A 34 -35.06 16.89 12.76
CA LEU A 34 -34.43 15.80 11.99
C LEU A 34 -34.84 14.40 12.47
N LEU A 35 -34.90 14.20 13.80
CA LEU A 35 -35.29 12.93 14.42
C LEU A 35 -36.78 12.57 14.31
N ARG A 36 -37.63 13.50 13.86
CA ARG A 36 -39.06 13.26 13.60
C ARG A 36 -39.34 12.94 12.13
N LEU A 37 -38.33 13.00 11.27
CA LEU A 37 -38.49 12.66 9.87
C LEU A 37 -38.62 11.14 9.69
N PRO A 38 -39.44 10.68 8.73
CA PRO A 38 -39.43 9.28 8.33
C PRO A 38 -38.04 8.84 7.83
N ALA A 39 -37.76 7.54 7.88
CA ALA A 39 -36.44 6.99 7.59
C ALA A 39 -35.92 7.33 6.18
N ILE A 40 -36.79 7.34 5.17
CA ILE A 40 -36.42 7.63 3.77
C ILE A 40 -35.95 9.10 3.60
N PRO A 41 -36.75 10.13 3.95
CA PRO A 41 -36.29 11.52 3.96
C PRO A 41 -35.02 11.74 4.77
N LEU A 42 -34.91 11.13 5.96
CA LEU A 42 -33.72 11.26 6.80
C LEU A 42 -32.48 10.67 6.12
N ARG A 43 -32.62 9.55 5.40
CA ARG A 43 -31.53 8.94 4.63
C ARG A 43 -31.10 9.79 3.45
N LEU A 44 -32.04 10.44 2.76
CA LEU A 44 -31.75 11.35 1.66
C LEU A 44 -30.99 12.58 2.16
N ILE A 45 -31.48 13.20 3.24
CA ILE A 45 -30.82 14.37 3.86
C ILE A 45 -29.40 14.02 4.29
N THR A 46 -29.21 12.90 4.97
CA THR A 46 -27.88 12.47 5.45
C THR A 46 -26.92 12.11 4.32
N LYS A 47 -27.42 11.67 3.15
CA LYS A 47 -26.59 11.50 1.94
C LYS A 47 -26.12 12.83 1.33
N MET A 48 -26.87 13.90 1.55
CA MET A 48 -26.54 15.24 1.04
C MET A 48 -25.68 16.07 2.01
N MET A 49 -25.51 15.58 3.24
CA MET A 49 -24.72 16.24 4.27
C MET A 49 -23.22 16.11 4.00
N LYS A 50 -22.48 17.17 4.35
CA LYS A 50 -21.02 17.14 4.35
C LYS A 50 -20.50 16.17 5.42
N PRO A 51 -19.27 15.65 5.27
CA PRO A 51 -18.69 14.75 6.27
C PRO A 51 -18.65 15.35 7.67
N GLU A 52 -18.33 16.63 7.80
CA GLU A 52 -18.34 17.36 9.06
C GLU A 52 -19.72 17.37 9.75
N GLU A 53 -20.78 17.52 8.97
CA GLU A 53 -22.16 17.54 9.47
C GLU A 53 -22.57 16.14 9.96
N ILE A 54 -22.24 15.10 9.20
CA ILE A 54 -22.49 13.70 9.57
C ILE A 54 -21.76 13.36 10.87
N LEU A 55 -20.48 13.70 10.98
CA LEU A 55 -19.70 13.45 12.19
C LEU A 55 -20.28 14.21 13.38
N ASN A 56 -20.58 15.50 13.23
CA ASN A 56 -21.18 16.31 14.28
C ASN A 56 -22.52 15.73 14.75
N LEU A 57 -23.41 15.33 13.82
CA LEU A 57 -24.69 14.72 14.15
C LEU A 57 -24.54 13.39 14.89
N SER A 58 -23.57 12.57 14.49
CA SER A 58 -23.27 11.31 15.18
C SER A 58 -22.81 11.52 16.63
N MET A 59 -22.19 12.66 16.93
CA MET A 59 -21.72 13.00 18.28
C MET A 59 -22.83 13.66 19.12
N CYS A 60 -23.83 14.26 18.49
CA CYS A 60 -24.97 14.90 19.15
C CYS A 60 -26.03 13.94 19.71
N SER A 61 -26.17 12.74 19.14
CA SER A 61 -27.27 11.82 19.50
C SER A 61 -26.94 10.37 19.19
N TYR A 62 -27.10 9.49 20.19
CA TYR A 62 -26.97 8.05 20.02
C TYR A 62 -27.94 7.47 18.97
N ARG A 63 -29.16 8.00 18.88
CA ARG A 63 -30.13 7.56 17.85
C ARG A 63 -29.68 7.93 16.44
N LEU A 64 -29.10 9.11 16.26
CA LEU A 64 -28.54 9.53 14.97
C LEU A 64 -27.28 8.75 14.63
N GLU A 65 -26.42 8.47 15.61
CA GLU A 65 -25.25 7.63 15.43
C GLU A 65 -25.62 6.26 14.85
N LEU A 66 -26.60 5.56 15.45
CA LEU A 66 -27.05 4.26 14.97
C LEU A 66 -27.61 4.34 13.55
N PHE A 67 -28.41 5.37 13.25
CA PHE A 67 -28.97 5.60 11.92
C PHE A 67 -27.89 5.87 10.85
N LEU A 68 -26.92 6.72 11.18
CA LEU A 68 -25.83 7.10 10.27
C LEU A 68 -24.90 5.92 10.00
N ARG A 69 -24.61 5.08 11.01
CA ARG A 69 -23.85 3.84 10.84
C ARG A 69 -24.53 2.88 9.86
N ALA A 70 -25.85 2.73 9.96
CA ALA A 70 -26.61 1.89 9.04
C ALA A 70 -26.56 2.41 7.59
N SER A 71 -26.29 3.70 7.40
CA SER A 71 -26.23 4.33 6.07
C SER A 71 -24.93 4.05 5.31
N ARG A 72 -23.86 3.57 6.00
CA ARG A 72 -22.55 3.19 5.43
C ARG A 72 -22.08 4.15 4.34
N HIS A 73 -21.85 5.41 4.72
CA HIS A 73 -21.32 6.40 3.78
C HIS A 73 -20.00 5.88 3.23
N LYS A 74 -19.77 5.90 1.91
CA LYS A 74 -18.52 5.38 1.35
C LYS A 74 -17.39 6.41 1.48
N MET A 75 -16.23 5.98 1.96
CA MET A 75 -15.00 6.77 1.92
C MET A 75 -13.86 5.94 1.33
N ASN A 76 -13.17 6.48 0.33
CA ASN A 76 -12.08 5.77 -0.34
C ASN A 76 -10.77 5.80 0.46
N PHE A 77 -10.55 6.88 1.22
CA PHE A 77 -9.27 7.10 1.88
C PHE A 77 -9.41 7.86 3.19
N PHE A 78 -8.81 7.29 4.23
CA PHE A 78 -8.68 7.91 5.53
C PHE A 78 -7.21 7.88 5.98
N SER A 79 -6.70 9.01 6.46
CA SER A 79 -5.36 9.05 7.03
C SER A 79 -5.32 9.65 8.42
N VAL A 80 -4.47 9.07 9.25
CA VAL A 80 -4.23 9.49 10.63
C VAL A 80 -2.75 9.85 10.74
N HIS A 81 -2.48 11.13 10.99
CA HIS A 81 -1.14 11.64 11.25
C HIS A 81 -0.91 11.73 12.75
N VAL A 82 0.23 11.25 13.20
CA VAL A 82 0.60 11.15 14.60
C VAL A 82 1.97 11.80 14.75
N SER A 83 2.06 12.81 15.61
CA SER A 83 3.31 13.35 16.11
C SER A 83 3.33 13.26 17.64
N HIS A 84 4.41 13.68 18.28
CA HIS A 84 4.51 13.76 19.73
C HIS A 84 3.47 14.70 20.37
N GLN A 85 3.06 15.75 19.67
CA GLN A 85 2.14 16.78 20.19
C GLN A 85 0.73 16.69 19.63
N HIS A 86 0.53 16.12 18.44
CA HIS A 86 -0.77 16.15 17.78
C HIS A 86 -1.14 14.81 17.13
N MET A 87 -2.43 14.48 17.17
CA MET A 87 -3.04 13.46 16.34
C MET A 87 -4.02 14.13 15.39
N SER A 88 -3.90 13.88 14.09
CA SER A 88 -4.74 14.54 13.08
C SER A 88 -5.37 13.54 12.13
N TYR A 89 -6.65 13.75 11.83
CA TYR A 89 -7.46 12.94 10.93
C TYR A 89 -7.65 13.70 9.62
N ARG A 90 -7.41 13.06 8.48
CA ARG A 90 -7.75 13.62 7.17
C ARG A 90 -8.61 12.62 6.41
N LEU A 91 -9.81 13.07 6.07
CA LEU A 91 -10.81 12.33 5.31
C LEU A 91 -10.81 12.89 3.89
N LYS A 92 -10.70 12.02 2.89
CA LYS A 92 -10.87 12.40 1.48
C LYS A 92 -12.22 11.86 0.99
N THR A 93 -13.22 12.74 1.04
CA THR A 93 -14.47 12.60 0.27
C THR A 93 -14.41 13.65 -0.87
N PRO A 94 -15.43 13.92 -1.71
CA PRO A 94 -15.32 15.01 -2.69
C PRO A 94 -14.84 16.33 -2.06
N ASP A 95 -15.17 16.53 -0.77
CA ASP A 95 -14.56 17.53 0.10
C ASP A 95 -13.52 16.90 1.06
N THR A 96 -12.43 17.63 1.30
CA THR A 96 -11.37 17.23 2.24
C THR A 96 -11.68 17.77 3.63
N MET A 97 -11.95 16.89 4.61
CA MET A 97 -12.13 17.27 6.01
C MET A 97 -10.88 16.92 6.81
N GLY A 98 -10.36 17.88 7.56
CA GLY A 98 -9.24 17.67 8.48
C GLY A 98 -9.65 17.94 9.93
N MET A 99 -9.17 17.12 10.87
CA MET A 99 -9.27 17.38 12.31
C MET A 99 -7.89 17.23 12.94
N SER A 100 -7.56 18.05 13.94
CA SER A 100 -6.30 17.96 14.67
C SER A 100 -6.52 18.16 16.16
N PHE A 101 -5.98 17.23 16.94
CA PHE A 101 -6.13 17.15 18.39
C PHE A 101 -4.75 17.29 19.02
N LYS A 102 -4.63 18.20 19.98
CA LYS A 102 -3.42 18.27 20.82
C LYS A 102 -3.42 17.09 21.79
N ILE A 103 -2.28 16.40 21.91
CA ILE A 103 -2.09 15.29 22.83
C ILE A 103 -1.70 15.86 24.20
N GLY A 104 -2.32 15.35 25.27
CA GLY A 104 -1.91 15.65 26.64
C GLY A 104 -3.00 15.39 27.67
N VAL A 105 -2.66 15.58 28.94
CA VAL A 105 -3.63 15.50 30.03
C VAL A 105 -4.27 16.87 30.22
N GLY A 106 -5.57 16.99 29.95
CA GLY A 106 -6.32 18.21 30.21
C GLY A 106 -6.50 18.47 31.71
N LYS A 107 -6.47 19.76 32.09
CA LYS A 107 -6.71 20.20 33.48
C LYS A 107 -8.17 20.03 33.95
N LYS A 108 -9.08 19.52 33.12
CA LYS A 108 -10.51 19.38 33.45
C LYS A 108 -11.00 17.98 33.08
N GLN A 109 -11.58 17.27 34.05
CA GLN A 109 -12.45 16.13 33.77
C GLN A 109 -13.61 16.63 32.91
N VAL A 110 -13.65 16.21 31.65
CA VAL A 110 -14.75 16.55 30.75
C VAL A 110 -15.92 15.64 31.10
N ASN A 111 -16.89 16.15 31.85
CA ASN A 111 -18.17 15.46 32.05
C ASN A 111 -18.77 15.06 30.69
N TYR A 112 -19.37 13.86 30.59
CA TYR A 112 -19.91 13.31 29.33
C TYR A 112 -20.85 14.28 28.60
N VAL A 113 -21.54 15.13 29.37
CA VAL A 113 -22.49 16.17 28.93
C VAL A 113 -21.81 17.40 28.31
N ASP A 114 -20.56 17.72 28.70
CA ASP A 114 -19.82 18.90 28.24
C ASP A 114 -18.91 18.62 27.02
N LYS A 115 -18.78 17.36 26.59
CA LYS A 115 -17.93 16.96 25.45
C LYS A 115 -18.23 17.77 24.19
N MET A 116 -19.50 17.97 23.85
CA MET A 116 -19.90 18.77 22.68
C MET A 116 -19.61 20.26 22.85
N GLY A 117 -19.77 20.79 24.06
CA GLY A 117 -19.51 22.20 24.30
C GLY A 117 -18.02 22.56 24.31
N VAL A 118 -17.20 21.61 24.76
CA VAL A 118 -15.74 21.67 24.79
C VAL A 118 -15.15 21.49 23.39
N LEU A 119 -15.77 20.65 22.54
CA LEU A 119 -15.47 20.59 21.11
C LEU A 119 -15.88 21.88 20.40
N CYS A 120 -17.05 22.47 20.70
CA CYS A 120 -17.53 23.67 20.02
C CYS A 120 -16.80 24.97 20.41
N GLY A 121 -16.39 25.13 21.68
CA GLY A 121 -15.79 26.37 22.19
C GLY A 121 -14.31 26.59 21.83
N SER A 122 -13.63 25.58 21.29
CA SER A 122 -12.19 25.63 20.91
C SER A 122 -11.95 25.47 19.41
N LEU A 123 -13.01 25.50 18.59
CA LEU A 123 -12.99 25.37 17.14
C LEU A 123 -12.39 26.62 16.48
N LEU A 124 -11.20 26.46 15.89
CA LEU A 124 -10.77 27.31 14.78
C LEU A 124 -11.00 26.54 13.49
N GLN A 125 -12.07 26.89 12.77
CA GLN A 125 -12.31 26.37 11.43
C GLN A 125 -11.58 27.27 10.44
N LYS A 126 -10.56 26.74 9.77
CA LYS A 126 -9.88 27.43 8.67
C LYS A 126 -9.77 26.45 7.51
N ASN A 127 -10.39 26.78 6.39
CA ASN A 127 -10.29 26.04 5.12
C ASN A 127 -10.57 24.52 5.24
N GLY A 128 -11.67 24.12 5.90
CA GLY A 128 -12.03 22.70 6.06
C GLY A 128 -11.20 21.91 7.08
N PHE A 129 -10.30 22.59 7.79
CA PHE A 129 -9.51 22.01 8.88
C PHE A 129 -10.03 22.49 10.25
N ILE A 130 -10.36 21.53 11.10
CA ILE A 130 -10.79 21.72 12.48
C ILE A 130 -9.59 21.49 13.40
N ARG A 131 -9.18 22.51 14.16
CA ARG A 131 -8.11 22.36 15.16
C ARG A 131 -8.69 22.51 16.57
N PHE A 132 -8.41 21.52 17.42
CA PHE A 132 -8.69 21.57 18.85
C PHE A 132 -7.42 21.87 19.62
N ASN A 133 -7.35 23.05 20.21
CA ASN A 133 -6.16 23.51 20.95
C ASN A 133 -6.06 22.95 22.38
N GLN A 134 -7.15 22.36 22.89
CA GLN A 134 -7.15 21.70 24.19
C GLN A 134 -6.52 20.30 24.09
N PRO A 135 -5.81 19.85 25.14
CA PRO A 135 -5.20 18.54 25.18
C PRO A 135 -6.25 17.42 25.37
N PHE A 136 -6.07 16.30 24.67
CA PHE A 136 -6.88 15.09 24.76
C PHE A 136 -6.03 13.88 25.12
N LEU A 137 -6.65 12.93 25.82
CA LEU A 137 -6.07 11.62 26.06
C LEU A 137 -6.10 10.76 24.78
N PRO A 138 -5.08 9.91 24.54
CA PRO A 138 -5.02 8.95 23.43
C PRO A 138 -6.32 8.20 23.18
N ASP A 139 -6.93 7.66 24.23
CA ASP A 139 -8.12 6.82 24.13
C ASP A 139 -9.36 7.59 23.70
N GLU A 140 -9.43 8.88 24.01
CA GLU A 140 -10.52 9.74 23.57
C GLU A 140 -10.43 10.01 22.07
N MET A 141 -9.22 10.24 21.57
CA MET A 141 -8.95 10.38 20.15
C MET A 141 -9.25 9.05 19.43
N LEU A 142 -8.80 7.90 19.96
CA LEU A 142 -9.13 6.59 19.40
C LEU A 142 -10.65 6.30 19.36
N LYS A 143 -11.44 6.80 20.32
CA LYS A 143 -12.91 6.71 20.26
C LYS A 143 -13.49 7.50 19.07
N ILE A 144 -12.93 8.66 18.76
CA ILE A 144 -13.32 9.47 17.58
C ILE A 144 -12.91 8.73 16.29
N TYR A 145 -11.69 8.20 16.24
CA TYR A 145 -11.23 7.34 15.14
C TYR A 145 -12.21 6.17 14.89
N ARG A 146 -12.56 5.41 15.94
CA ARG A 146 -13.52 4.29 15.87
C ARG A 146 -14.90 4.74 15.41
N ARG A 147 -15.34 5.93 15.84
CA ARG A 147 -16.59 6.53 15.37
C ARG A 147 -16.52 6.80 13.86
N ILE A 148 -15.46 7.44 13.38
CA ILE A 148 -15.27 7.76 11.95
C ILE A 148 -15.31 6.49 11.10
N ILE A 149 -14.50 5.48 11.42
CA ILE A 149 -14.48 4.23 10.63
C ILE A 149 -15.85 3.53 10.63
N SER A 150 -16.60 3.61 11.74
CA SER A 150 -17.95 3.02 11.82
C SER A 150 -19.00 3.74 10.96
N LEU A 151 -18.81 5.03 10.68
CA LEU A 151 -19.74 5.84 9.88
C LEU A 151 -19.45 5.72 8.38
N TYR A 152 -18.16 5.62 8.03
CA TYR A 152 -17.69 5.77 6.65
C TYR A 152 -17.10 4.52 6.02
N SER A 153 -16.95 3.43 6.79
CA SER A 153 -16.44 2.13 6.33
C SER A 153 -15.31 2.23 5.29
N PRO A 154 -14.18 2.88 5.62
CA PRO A 154 -13.13 3.12 4.64
C PRO A 154 -12.54 1.81 4.12
N SER A 155 -12.27 1.73 2.81
CA SER A 155 -11.56 0.59 2.22
C SER A 155 -10.05 0.61 2.52
N PHE A 156 -9.51 1.78 2.83
CA PHE A 156 -8.08 1.98 3.09
C PHE A 156 -7.82 3.02 4.19
N ILE A 157 -6.99 2.63 5.17
CA ILE A 157 -6.56 3.50 6.28
C ILE A 157 -5.04 3.63 6.29
N ARG A 158 -4.55 4.86 6.24
CA ARG A 158 -3.12 5.16 6.32
C ARG A 158 -2.76 5.81 7.65
N TRP A 159 -1.94 5.13 8.43
CA TRP A 159 -1.31 5.66 9.64
C TRP A 159 0.04 6.27 9.29
N ILE A 160 0.27 7.50 9.70
CA ILE A 160 1.49 8.27 9.41
C ILE A 160 2.06 8.73 10.74
N PHE A 161 3.21 8.20 11.12
CA PHE A 161 3.91 8.49 12.36
C PHE A 161 5.12 9.35 12.05
N HIS A 162 5.20 10.54 12.66
CA HIS A 162 6.29 11.50 12.46
C HIS A 162 7.29 11.42 13.61
N PHE A 163 8.53 11.05 13.33
CA PHE A 163 9.58 10.83 14.35
C PHE A 163 10.58 12.00 14.46
N ASN A 164 10.21 13.19 14.00
CA ASN A 164 11.06 14.40 13.99
C ASN A 164 11.47 14.93 15.38
N GLU A 165 10.82 14.50 16.46
CA GLU A 165 11.01 15.08 17.79
C GLU A 165 11.18 13.99 18.85
N LEU A 166 12.34 14.00 19.52
CA LEU A 166 12.66 13.14 20.66
C LEU A 166 11.91 13.62 21.93
N PRO A 167 11.60 12.71 22.88
CA PRO A 167 11.87 11.27 22.85
C PRO A 167 10.66 10.49 22.32
N ILE A 168 10.97 9.38 21.65
CA ILE A 168 10.04 8.45 20.98
C ILE A 168 9.07 7.69 21.93
N ASP A 169 9.11 7.91 23.23
CA ASP A 169 9.15 6.75 24.14
C ASP A 169 7.85 6.22 24.77
N SER A 170 6.64 6.58 24.32
CA SER A 170 5.46 5.83 24.79
C SER A 170 4.24 5.89 23.88
N PHE A 171 3.92 7.06 23.33
CA PHE A 171 2.64 7.23 22.62
C PHE A 171 2.60 6.52 21.26
N HIS A 172 3.68 6.59 20.48
CA HIS A 172 3.81 5.86 19.22
C HIS A 172 3.72 4.34 19.46
N ARG A 173 4.47 3.86 20.46
CA ARG A 173 4.47 2.46 20.89
C ARG A 173 3.08 2.01 21.35
N TYR A 174 2.42 2.81 22.19
CA TYR A 174 1.07 2.57 22.66
C TYR A 174 0.07 2.44 21.52
N LEU A 175 0.09 3.40 20.57
CA LEU A 175 -0.83 3.39 19.44
C LEU A 175 -0.58 2.18 18.54
N ILE A 176 0.67 1.92 18.15
CA ILE A 176 1.00 0.80 17.27
C ILE A 176 0.62 -0.53 17.94
N LYS A 177 0.92 -0.70 19.22
CA LYS A 177 0.50 -1.88 19.99
C LYS A 177 -1.03 -2.01 20.04
N ASN A 178 -1.75 -0.91 20.31
CA ASN A 178 -3.21 -0.92 20.38
C ASN A 178 -3.86 -1.25 19.02
N LEU A 179 -3.31 -0.72 17.93
CA LEU A 179 -3.77 -0.94 16.56
C LEU A 179 -3.44 -2.32 16.02
N SER A 180 -2.41 -2.96 16.57
CA SER A 180 -1.98 -4.30 16.17
C SER A 180 -2.73 -5.41 16.94
N ASP A 181 -3.43 -5.04 18.01
CA ASP A 181 -4.36 -5.94 18.70
C ASP A 181 -5.54 -6.27 17.78
N LYS A 182 -5.74 -7.57 17.50
CA LYS A 182 -6.80 -8.11 16.63
C LYS A 182 -8.20 -7.66 17.02
N SER A 183 -8.43 -7.27 18.28
CA SER A 183 -9.72 -6.74 18.75
C SER A 183 -10.03 -5.31 18.29
N ASN A 184 -9.02 -4.56 17.83
CA ASN A 184 -9.14 -3.14 17.49
C ASN A 184 -8.96 -2.83 15.99
N CYS A 185 -8.60 -3.84 15.19
CA CYS A 185 -8.37 -3.72 13.77
C CYS A 185 -9.42 -4.52 12.99
N ASP A 186 -10.18 -3.86 12.12
CA ASP A 186 -11.07 -4.54 11.20
C ASP A 186 -10.21 -5.25 10.15
N GLN A 187 -10.15 -6.58 10.22
CA GLN A 187 -9.34 -7.40 9.32
C GLN A 187 -9.78 -7.29 7.85
N THR A 188 -10.95 -6.72 7.59
CA THR A 188 -11.44 -6.47 6.23
C THR A 188 -10.89 -5.17 5.62
N VAL A 189 -10.31 -4.28 6.44
CA VAL A 189 -9.80 -2.98 6.02
C VAL A 189 -8.30 -3.07 5.73
N CYS A 190 -7.86 -2.49 4.62
CA CYS A 190 -6.43 -2.45 4.31
C CYS A 190 -5.75 -1.31 5.08
N HIS A 191 -4.78 -1.67 5.93
CA HIS A 191 -3.98 -0.71 6.69
C HIS A 191 -2.59 -0.49 6.07
N LYS A 192 -2.14 0.77 6.03
CA LYS A 192 -0.76 1.15 5.71
C LYS A 192 -0.15 1.93 6.86
N PHE A 193 0.98 1.45 7.37
CA PHE A 193 1.80 2.13 8.38
C PHE A 193 2.92 2.88 7.65
N SER A 194 3.04 4.18 7.89
CA SER A 194 4.07 5.05 7.32
C SER A 194 4.88 5.66 8.45
N LEU A 195 6.13 5.24 8.61
CA LEU A 195 7.08 5.82 9.56
C LEU A 195 7.87 6.91 8.82
N GLN A 196 7.63 8.17 9.17
CA GLN A 196 8.16 9.32 8.44
C GLN A 196 9.07 10.18 9.31
N ALA A 197 10.13 10.65 8.67
CA ALA A 197 10.97 11.76 9.10
C ALA A 197 11.71 11.55 10.45
N GLY A 198 12.90 12.14 10.58
CA GLY A 198 13.84 11.83 11.66
C GLY A 198 14.60 10.52 11.44
N SER A 199 15.44 10.16 12.41
CA SER A 199 16.22 8.92 12.41
C SER A 199 15.64 7.92 13.41
N LEU A 200 15.45 6.68 12.98
CA LEU A 200 15.00 5.58 13.82
C LEU A 200 16.18 4.71 14.23
N ARG A 201 16.35 4.51 15.54
CA ARG A 201 17.27 3.51 16.07
C ARG A 201 16.80 2.11 15.70
N ASN A 202 17.75 1.20 15.44
CA ASN A 202 17.48 -0.18 15.03
C ASN A 202 16.56 -0.89 16.03
N GLU A 203 16.79 -0.74 17.34
CA GLU A 203 15.97 -1.42 18.37
C GLU A 203 14.53 -0.96 18.31
N THR A 204 14.31 0.36 18.16
CA THR A 204 12.98 0.93 18.04
C THR A 204 12.28 0.43 16.77
N LEU A 205 12.98 0.41 15.63
CA LEU A 205 12.39 -0.06 14.40
C LEU A 205 12.01 -1.55 14.45
N SER A 206 12.89 -2.38 15.00
CA SER A 206 12.62 -3.81 15.21
C SER A 206 11.39 -4.03 16.08
N GLU A 207 11.30 -3.35 17.23
CA GLU A 207 10.11 -3.42 18.10
C GLU A 207 8.82 -3.04 17.36
N LEU A 208 8.85 -2.00 16.53
CA LEU A 208 7.69 -1.58 15.74
C LEU A 208 7.31 -2.64 14.69
N MET A 209 8.29 -3.24 14.01
CA MET A 209 8.05 -4.29 13.02
C MET A 209 7.51 -5.58 13.65
N ASP A 210 7.90 -5.90 14.89
CA ASP A 210 7.34 -7.03 15.63
C ASP A 210 5.87 -6.83 15.98
N TRP A 211 5.45 -5.59 16.22
CA TRP A 211 4.04 -5.29 16.49
C TRP A 211 3.21 -5.20 15.23
N ILE A 212 3.70 -4.57 14.16
CA ILE A 212 2.91 -4.34 12.94
C ILE A 212 2.68 -5.67 12.21
N PRO A 213 1.41 -6.10 12.01
CA PRO A 213 1.11 -7.31 11.28
C PRO A 213 1.64 -7.29 9.84
N VAL A 214 2.29 -8.38 9.43
CA VAL A 214 2.84 -8.57 8.07
C VAL A 214 1.77 -8.55 6.95
N THR A 215 0.51 -8.76 7.31
CA THR A 215 -0.63 -8.61 6.37
C THR A 215 -0.89 -7.16 5.95
N ASN A 216 -0.32 -6.18 6.66
CA ASN A 216 -0.47 -4.76 6.36
C ASN A 216 0.60 -4.26 5.39
N LYS A 217 0.42 -3.03 4.91
CA LYS A 217 1.42 -2.31 4.11
C LYS A 217 2.34 -1.52 5.02
N LEU A 218 3.63 -1.49 4.74
CA LEU A 218 4.63 -0.74 5.48
C LEU A 218 5.37 0.23 4.56
N LYS A 219 5.57 1.45 5.05
CA LYS A 219 6.40 2.48 4.44
C LYS A 219 7.33 3.07 5.48
N ILE A 220 8.61 3.19 5.16
CA ILE A 220 9.62 3.85 5.98
C ILE A 220 10.26 4.95 5.14
N ASP A 221 9.86 6.19 5.43
CA ASP A 221 10.51 7.41 4.92
C ASP A 221 11.50 8.01 5.93
N ALA A 222 11.59 7.46 7.15
CA ALA A 222 12.58 7.83 8.16
C ALA A 222 13.97 7.28 7.81
N ASP A 223 15.01 7.93 8.32
CA ASP A 223 16.38 7.48 8.10
C ASP A 223 16.68 6.29 9.02
N ILE A 224 17.28 5.24 8.45
CA ILE A 224 17.58 3.98 9.13
C ILE A 224 19.05 3.62 8.93
N SER A 225 19.60 2.86 9.88
CA SER A 225 21.01 2.49 9.85
C SER A 225 21.31 1.49 8.73
N LEU A 226 22.53 1.55 8.18
CA LEU A 226 22.99 0.66 7.12
C LEU A 226 23.23 -0.79 7.59
N ASP A 227 23.40 -0.99 8.90
CA ASP A 227 23.55 -2.30 9.53
C ASP A 227 22.22 -2.90 10.02
N PHE A 228 21.09 -2.26 9.71
CA PHE A 228 19.78 -2.73 10.12
C PHE A 228 19.45 -4.10 9.51
N LYS A 229 18.92 -5.00 10.33
CA LYS A 229 18.41 -6.31 9.92
C LYS A 229 17.19 -6.70 10.73
N HIS A 230 16.18 -7.25 10.05
CA HIS A 230 14.97 -7.72 10.72
C HIS A 230 14.25 -8.81 9.91
N SER A 231 13.79 -9.87 10.59
CA SER A 231 13.16 -11.03 9.94
C SER A 231 11.83 -10.74 9.25
N ASN A 232 11.19 -9.63 9.59
CA ASN A 232 9.92 -9.19 8.98
C ASN A 232 10.10 -8.10 7.92
N ALA A 233 11.30 -7.57 7.70
CA ALA A 233 11.48 -6.36 6.90
C ALA A 233 11.00 -6.51 5.45
N PHE A 234 11.12 -7.73 4.90
CA PHE A 234 10.63 -8.08 3.56
C PHE A 234 9.37 -8.95 3.59
N LYS A 235 8.66 -9.00 4.73
CA LYS A 235 7.46 -9.85 4.93
C LYS A 235 6.10 -9.14 4.74
N TYR A 236 6.09 -7.86 4.41
CA TYR A 236 4.85 -7.09 4.31
C TYR A 236 4.26 -7.11 2.90
N LYS A 237 2.92 -7.06 2.79
CA LYS A 237 2.20 -7.05 1.51
C LYS A 237 2.68 -5.98 0.52
N THR A 238 3.04 -4.82 1.05
CA THR A 238 3.65 -3.74 0.29
C THR A 238 4.70 -3.10 1.18
N ILE A 239 5.90 -2.94 0.63
CA ILE A 239 7.07 -2.44 1.31
C ILE A 239 7.59 -1.23 0.53
N GLU A 240 7.80 -0.12 1.22
CA GLU A 240 8.38 1.10 0.66
C GLU A 240 9.48 1.60 1.60
N TYR A 241 10.75 1.45 1.20
CA TYR A 241 11.90 1.99 1.93
C TYR A 241 12.48 3.19 1.18
N LYS A 242 12.54 4.35 1.84
CA LYS A 242 13.29 5.50 1.33
C LYS A 242 14.79 5.23 1.36
N GLU A 243 15.28 4.66 2.45
CA GLU A 243 16.67 4.21 2.59
C GLU A 243 16.71 2.68 2.49
N GLY A 244 17.18 2.14 1.38
CA GLY A 244 17.25 0.70 1.12
C GLY A 244 18.68 0.15 1.01
N ARG A 245 19.72 0.95 1.26
CA ARG A 245 21.13 0.53 1.13
C ARG A 245 21.58 -0.57 2.11
N TRP A 246 20.84 -0.77 3.19
CA TRP A 246 21.06 -1.87 4.14
C TRP A 246 20.55 -3.23 3.60
N ALA A 247 19.63 -3.20 2.62
CA ALA A 247 19.04 -4.40 2.06
C ALA A 247 20.07 -5.14 1.21
N THR A 248 20.06 -6.47 1.33
CA THR A 248 20.93 -7.37 0.57
C THR A 248 20.14 -8.10 -0.50
N LEU A 249 20.85 -8.72 -1.44
CA LEU A 249 20.23 -9.54 -2.47
C LEU A 249 19.43 -10.70 -1.87
N ASP A 250 19.91 -11.30 -0.78
CA ASP A 250 19.19 -12.36 -0.06
C ASP A 250 17.88 -11.85 0.56
N ASP A 251 17.87 -10.61 1.06
CA ASP A 251 16.64 -9.99 1.56
C ASP A 251 15.60 -9.85 0.44
N LEU A 252 16.04 -9.43 -0.76
CA LEU A 252 15.17 -9.32 -1.94
C LEU A 252 14.69 -10.69 -2.44
N LYS A 253 15.58 -11.69 -2.47
CA LYS A 253 15.26 -13.09 -2.80
C LYS A 253 14.33 -13.75 -1.77
N SER A 254 14.22 -13.22 -0.55
CA SER A 254 13.34 -13.74 0.50
C SER A 254 11.86 -13.31 0.36
N VAL A 255 11.56 -12.38 -0.54
CA VAL A 255 10.21 -11.87 -0.78
C VAL A 255 9.30 -12.98 -1.31
N ARG A 256 8.06 -13.06 -0.81
CA ARG A 256 7.08 -14.09 -1.20
C ARG A 256 5.67 -13.51 -1.23
N ASN A 257 4.73 -14.26 -1.81
CA ASN A 257 3.30 -13.96 -1.79
C ASN A 257 2.90 -12.72 -2.59
N GLU A 258 3.49 -12.53 -3.77
CA GLU A 258 3.03 -11.54 -4.76
C GLU A 258 3.14 -10.09 -4.27
N TRP A 259 4.10 -9.81 -3.39
CA TRP A 259 4.25 -8.50 -2.75
C TRP A 259 4.78 -7.43 -3.69
N ILE A 260 4.62 -6.18 -3.25
CA ILE A 260 5.14 -4.99 -3.93
C ILE A 260 6.30 -4.45 -3.11
N VAL A 261 7.45 -4.26 -3.75
CA VAL A 261 8.68 -3.75 -3.13
C VAL A 261 9.13 -2.47 -3.84
N ASP A 262 9.35 -1.40 -3.08
CA ASP A 262 9.85 -0.10 -3.56
C ASP A 262 11.04 0.33 -2.69
N LEU A 263 12.22 0.42 -3.30
CA LEU A 263 13.48 0.79 -2.65
C LEU A 263 14.09 2.03 -3.31
N LYS A 264 13.94 3.21 -2.68
CA LYS A 264 14.31 4.48 -3.32
C LYS A 264 15.80 4.77 -3.38
N SER A 265 16.59 4.12 -2.54
CA SER A 265 18.05 4.10 -2.59
C SER A 265 18.53 2.69 -2.31
N THR A 266 19.48 2.19 -3.07
CA THR A 266 20.04 0.85 -2.86
C THR A 266 21.54 0.85 -3.12
N ASN A 267 22.18 -0.26 -2.77
CA ASN A 267 23.56 -0.55 -3.14
C ASN A 267 23.65 -1.53 -4.32
N PHE A 268 22.51 -1.86 -4.95
CA PHE A 268 22.44 -2.81 -6.04
C PHE A 268 22.98 -2.21 -7.34
N ASP A 269 23.81 -2.96 -8.04
CA ASP A 269 24.25 -2.66 -9.40
C ASP A 269 23.59 -3.63 -10.42
N CYS A 270 23.99 -3.53 -11.69
CA CYS A 270 23.45 -4.38 -12.74
C CYS A 270 23.69 -5.88 -12.50
N HIS A 271 24.79 -6.25 -11.84
CA HIS A 271 25.10 -7.66 -11.55
C HIS A 271 24.16 -8.20 -10.47
N ASP A 272 23.93 -7.43 -9.40
CA ASP A 272 22.96 -7.81 -8.36
C ASP A 272 21.55 -8.01 -8.92
N ILE A 273 21.13 -7.14 -9.86
CA ILE A 273 19.84 -7.25 -10.51
C ILE A 273 19.77 -8.46 -11.43
N ASN A 274 20.80 -8.73 -12.24
CA ASN A 274 20.85 -9.94 -13.06
C ASN A 274 20.76 -11.21 -12.20
N GLU A 275 21.49 -11.27 -11.08
CA GLU A 275 21.42 -12.39 -10.12
C GLU A 275 20.05 -12.54 -9.45
N PHE A 276 19.33 -11.43 -9.22
CA PHE A 276 17.93 -11.49 -8.78
C PHE A 276 17.02 -12.05 -9.89
N LEU A 277 17.17 -11.60 -11.13
CA LEU A 277 16.35 -12.04 -12.26
C LEU A 277 16.56 -13.53 -12.56
N LYS A 278 17.81 -14.01 -12.57
CA LYS A 278 18.15 -15.44 -12.68
C LYS A 278 17.44 -16.25 -11.61
N TYR A 279 17.51 -15.80 -10.36
CA TYR A 279 16.78 -16.44 -9.25
C TYR A 279 15.27 -16.44 -9.47
N TRP A 280 14.70 -15.33 -9.94
CA TRP A 280 13.27 -15.21 -10.21
C TRP A 280 12.81 -16.18 -11.31
N VAL A 281 13.58 -16.32 -12.39
CA VAL A 281 13.30 -17.24 -13.51
C VAL A 281 13.26 -18.70 -13.06
N ASP A 282 14.16 -19.08 -12.14
CA ASP A 282 14.28 -20.45 -11.64
C ASP A 282 13.39 -20.75 -10.42
N CYS A 283 12.79 -19.72 -9.80
CA CYS A 283 11.97 -19.88 -8.61
C CYS A 283 10.61 -20.48 -8.95
N ASP A 284 10.19 -21.50 -8.21
CA ASP A 284 8.88 -22.16 -8.37
C ASP A 284 7.78 -21.55 -7.50
N GLU A 285 8.14 -20.60 -6.64
CA GLU A 285 7.22 -19.81 -5.83
C GLU A 285 7.01 -18.40 -6.39
N ALA A 286 5.82 -17.85 -6.15
CA ALA A 286 5.49 -16.48 -6.50
C ALA A 286 6.22 -15.48 -5.58
N ILE A 287 7.30 -14.88 -6.10
CA ILE A 287 8.10 -13.90 -5.35
C ILE A 287 7.32 -12.60 -5.18
N LEU A 288 7.13 -11.84 -6.25
CA LEU A 288 6.57 -10.48 -6.22
C LEU A 288 5.75 -10.16 -7.47
N THR A 289 4.91 -9.12 -7.37
CA THR A 289 4.17 -8.55 -8.52
C THR A 289 4.84 -7.31 -9.08
N ARG A 290 5.56 -6.57 -8.22
CA ARG A 290 6.29 -5.38 -8.63
C ARG A 290 7.50 -5.13 -7.75
N LEU A 291 8.63 -4.91 -8.39
CA LEU A 291 9.84 -4.37 -7.78
C LEU A 291 10.14 -3.03 -8.45
N THR A 292 10.29 -1.99 -7.65
CA THR A 292 10.86 -0.71 -8.10
C THR A 292 12.06 -0.42 -7.23
N LEU A 293 13.20 -0.12 -7.83
CA LEU A 293 14.37 0.32 -7.08
C LEU A 293 15.19 1.33 -7.85
N LYS A 294 15.92 2.17 -7.12
CA LYS A 294 16.98 2.98 -7.68
C LYS A 294 18.32 2.27 -7.49
N LEU A 295 19.05 2.04 -8.58
CA LEU A 295 20.39 1.45 -8.53
C LEU A 295 21.35 2.33 -7.73
N LYS A 296 22.47 1.73 -7.32
CA LYS A 296 23.57 2.40 -6.64
C LYS A 296 24.00 3.65 -7.42
N GLU A 297 24.28 4.72 -6.69
CA GLU A 297 24.77 5.97 -7.28
C GLU A 297 26.06 5.73 -8.10
N GLY A 298 26.11 6.29 -9.30
CA GLY A 298 27.21 6.08 -10.25
C GLY A 298 27.12 4.80 -11.09
N THR A 299 26.12 3.95 -10.90
CA THR A 299 25.90 2.80 -11.79
C THR A 299 25.57 3.29 -13.20
N VAL A 300 26.25 2.72 -14.20
CA VAL A 300 25.89 2.84 -15.61
C VAL A 300 25.14 1.57 -15.98
N ILE A 301 23.99 1.73 -16.65
CA ILE A 301 23.19 0.59 -17.10
C ILE A 301 23.97 -0.13 -18.21
N ASP A 302 24.36 -1.36 -17.93
CA ASP A 302 25.01 -2.25 -18.89
C ASP A 302 24.05 -3.39 -19.23
N GLU A 303 23.51 -3.33 -20.44
CA GLU A 303 22.58 -4.34 -20.96
C GLU A 303 23.20 -5.74 -21.02
N ALA A 304 24.48 -5.87 -21.38
CA ALA A 304 25.15 -7.16 -21.47
C ALA A 304 25.25 -7.81 -20.08
N VAL A 305 25.55 -7.03 -19.05
CA VAL A 305 25.57 -7.50 -17.66
C VAL A 305 24.16 -7.84 -17.15
N LEU A 306 23.17 -6.98 -17.42
CA LEU A 306 21.79 -7.19 -16.96
C LEU A 306 21.15 -8.45 -17.54
N THR A 307 21.51 -8.79 -18.78
CA THR A 307 20.85 -9.84 -19.57
C THR A 307 21.66 -11.13 -19.67
N ASP A 308 22.84 -11.17 -19.05
CA ASP A 308 23.73 -12.33 -19.08
C ASP A 308 22.99 -13.61 -18.64
N GLN A 309 23.11 -14.66 -19.47
CA GLN A 309 22.51 -15.99 -19.28
C GLN A 309 20.98 -16.02 -19.13
N LEU A 310 20.28 -14.97 -19.58
CA LEU A 310 18.82 -14.92 -19.61
C LEU A 310 18.29 -15.03 -21.04
N THR A 311 17.24 -15.81 -21.22
CA THR A 311 16.42 -15.80 -22.44
C THR A 311 15.45 -14.63 -22.36
N ILE A 312 15.61 -13.65 -23.25
CA ILE A 312 14.88 -12.38 -23.19
C ILE A 312 14.29 -11.96 -24.53
N LEU A 313 13.22 -11.16 -24.45
CA LEU A 313 12.74 -10.32 -25.55
C LEU A 313 13.05 -8.86 -25.25
N LEU A 314 13.98 -8.29 -26.00
CA LEU A 314 14.52 -6.95 -25.80
C LEU A 314 13.90 -5.95 -26.78
N TYR A 315 13.62 -4.76 -26.28
CA TYR A 315 13.35 -3.58 -27.08
C TYR A 315 13.97 -2.35 -26.40
N TYR A 316 13.95 -1.22 -27.10
CA TYR A 316 14.48 0.04 -26.57
C TYR A 316 13.37 1.08 -26.49
N GLU A 317 13.35 1.80 -25.38
CA GLU A 317 12.52 2.98 -25.18
C GLU A 317 13.45 4.09 -24.68
N ASP A 318 13.47 5.24 -25.37
CA ASP A 318 14.38 6.35 -25.09
C ASP A 318 15.86 5.92 -24.95
N GLU A 319 16.33 5.08 -25.88
CA GLU A 319 17.69 4.50 -25.90
C GLU A 319 18.04 3.59 -24.71
N LEU A 320 17.07 3.27 -23.85
CA LEU A 320 17.26 2.43 -22.68
C LEU A 320 16.68 1.03 -22.88
N PRO A 321 17.37 -0.02 -22.42
CA PRO A 321 16.95 -1.40 -22.61
C PRO A 321 15.71 -1.71 -21.75
N GLN A 322 14.70 -2.26 -22.41
CA GLN A 322 13.48 -2.79 -21.83
C GLN A 322 13.35 -4.23 -22.27
N PHE A 323 13.03 -5.16 -21.38
CA PHE A 323 12.95 -6.56 -21.79
C PHE A 323 11.93 -7.39 -21.03
N PHE A 324 11.49 -8.46 -21.67
CA PHE A 324 10.64 -9.47 -21.08
C PHE A 324 11.41 -10.75 -20.79
N ILE A 325 11.09 -11.37 -19.67
CA ILE A 325 11.56 -12.70 -19.25
C ILE A 325 10.37 -13.53 -18.77
N LYS A 326 10.52 -14.84 -18.73
CA LYS A 326 9.52 -15.72 -18.12
C LYS A 326 10.15 -16.67 -17.10
N VAL A 327 9.32 -17.15 -16.18
CA VAL A 327 9.70 -18.26 -15.30
C VAL A 327 9.83 -19.55 -16.11
N LYS A 328 10.79 -20.42 -15.73
CA LYS A 328 10.95 -21.74 -16.36
C LYS A 328 9.86 -22.71 -15.94
N LYS A 329 9.54 -22.75 -14.64
CA LYS A 329 8.58 -23.69 -14.07
C LYS A 329 7.27 -22.98 -13.72
N ILE A 330 6.21 -23.31 -14.46
CA ILE A 330 4.89 -22.74 -14.26
C ILE A 330 4.18 -23.50 -13.14
N VAL A 331 4.41 -23.10 -11.89
CA VAL A 331 3.59 -23.56 -10.75
C VAL A 331 2.47 -22.56 -10.44
N ASN A 332 2.68 -21.28 -10.75
CA ASN A 332 1.68 -20.23 -10.61
C ASN A 332 1.33 -19.62 -11.98
N GLU A 333 0.17 -19.99 -12.53
CA GLU A 333 -0.32 -19.50 -13.82
C GLU A 333 -0.57 -17.97 -13.85
N LYS A 334 -0.54 -17.29 -12.70
CA LYS A 334 -0.84 -15.84 -12.61
C LYS A 334 0.36 -14.92 -12.76
N LEU A 335 1.58 -15.40 -12.52
CA LEU A 335 2.78 -14.57 -12.44
C LEU A 335 3.91 -15.26 -13.19
N VAL A 336 3.85 -15.17 -14.51
CA VAL A 336 4.66 -16.00 -15.41
C VAL A 336 5.60 -15.16 -16.25
N VAL A 337 5.19 -13.92 -16.58
CA VAL A 337 5.96 -13.00 -17.42
C VAL A 337 6.41 -11.81 -16.59
N GLY A 338 7.71 -11.54 -16.61
CA GLY A 338 8.34 -10.38 -16.00
C GLY A 338 8.72 -9.37 -17.06
N HIS A 339 8.28 -8.13 -16.88
CA HIS A 339 8.63 -6.98 -17.72
C HIS A 339 9.59 -6.09 -16.93
N PHE A 340 10.81 -5.99 -17.43
CA PHE A 340 11.87 -5.18 -16.87
C PHE A 340 11.97 -3.87 -17.62
N GLU A 341 11.94 -2.78 -16.87
CA GLU A 341 12.04 -1.44 -17.40
C GLU A 341 13.16 -0.64 -16.75
N THR A 342 13.88 0.12 -17.56
CA THR A 342 14.89 1.07 -17.10
C THR A 342 14.52 2.50 -17.47
N SER A 343 15.03 3.46 -16.68
CA SER A 343 14.81 4.89 -16.90
C SER A 343 16.10 5.68 -16.64
N GLU A 344 16.18 6.89 -17.20
CA GLU A 344 17.38 7.76 -17.17
C GLU A 344 17.90 8.05 -15.74
N ASN A 345 17.05 7.95 -14.73
CA ASN A 345 17.40 8.21 -13.33
C ASN A 345 17.96 6.98 -12.60
N ASN A 346 18.40 5.95 -13.33
CA ASN A 346 18.81 4.65 -12.81
C ASN A 346 17.72 3.98 -11.94
N ILE A 347 16.45 4.25 -12.27
CA ILE A 347 15.32 3.57 -11.65
C ILE A 347 14.98 2.37 -12.54
N VAL A 348 14.92 1.21 -11.90
CA VAL A 348 14.52 -0.06 -12.47
C VAL A 348 13.11 -0.37 -11.97
N ASN A 349 12.23 -0.73 -12.89
CA ASN A 349 10.96 -1.37 -12.56
C ASN A 349 10.96 -2.79 -13.09
N PHE A 350 10.43 -3.72 -12.31
CA PHE A 350 10.20 -5.08 -12.73
C PHE A 350 8.78 -5.45 -12.34
N ASN A 351 7.91 -5.52 -13.33
CA ASN A 351 6.49 -5.83 -13.17
C ASN A 351 6.25 -7.28 -13.58
N VAL A 352 5.51 -8.03 -12.78
CA VAL A 352 5.21 -9.44 -13.06
C VAL A 352 3.72 -9.61 -13.25
N GLY A 353 3.35 -10.26 -14.35
CA GLY A 353 1.98 -10.42 -14.78
C GLY A 353 1.65 -11.83 -15.28
N PRO A 354 0.36 -12.09 -15.53
CA PRO A 354 -0.11 -13.33 -16.11
C PRO A 354 0.23 -13.43 -17.61
N PRO A 355 0.25 -14.64 -18.18
CA PRO A 355 0.51 -14.86 -19.61
C PRO A 355 -0.44 -14.09 -20.55
N ASN A 356 -1.67 -13.85 -20.09
CA ASN A 356 -2.70 -13.21 -20.90
C ASN A 356 -2.62 -11.67 -20.90
N GLN A 357 -1.71 -11.09 -20.13
CA GLN A 357 -1.49 -9.64 -20.16
C GLN A 357 -0.96 -9.24 -21.54
N ASP A 358 -0.02 -10.02 -22.09
CA ASP A 358 0.56 -9.85 -23.42
C ASP A 358 0.74 -11.24 -24.09
N PRO A 359 -0.32 -11.81 -24.68
CA PRO A 359 -0.32 -13.19 -25.16
C PRO A 359 0.78 -13.49 -26.18
N GLY A 360 1.06 -12.56 -27.10
CA GLY A 360 2.11 -12.71 -28.11
C GLY A 360 3.51 -12.80 -27.50
N ILE A 361 3.81 -11.97 -26.49
CA ILE A 361 5.10 -11.97 -25.79
C ILE A 361 5.34 -13.30 -25.09
N TYR A 362 4.32 -13.81 -24.40
CA TYR A 362 4.43 -15.09 -23.71
C TYR A 362 4.65 -16.24 -24.69
N GLU A 363 3.91 -16.31 -25.79
CA GLU A 363 4.07 -17.35 -26.81
C GLU A 363 5.47 -17.33 -27.44
N ILE A 364 6.03 -16.14 -27.71
CA ILE A 364 7.40 -16.02 -28.22
C ILE A 364 8.40 -16.54 -27.20
N LEU A 365 8.31 -16.15 -25.92
CA LEU A 365 9.24 -16.62 -24.88
C LEU A 365 9.19 -18.15 -24.69
N VAL A 366 8.00 -18.76 -24.82
CA VAL A 366 7.85 -20.23 -24.82
C VAL A 366 8.54 -20.86 -26.03
N ALA A 367 8.36 -20.27 -27.22
CA ALA A 367 9.01 -20.76 -28.43
C ALA A 367 10.55 -20.62 -28.35
N MET A 368 11.06 -19.55 -27.73
CA MET A 368 12.50 -19.33 -27.54
C MET A 368 13.14 -20.40 -26.64
N GLU A 369 12.47 -20.79 -25.55
CA GLU A 369 12.95 -21.90 -24.72
C GLU A 369 12.95 -23.21 -25.49
N LYS A 370 11.90 -23.47 -26.28
CA LYS A 370 11.85 -24.66 -27.12
C LYS A 370 12.98 -24.70 -28.14
N VAL A 371 13.34 -23.56 -28.73
CA VAL A 371 14.54 -23.43 -29.60
C VAL A 371 15.80 -23.83 -28.85
N LYS A 372 15.99 -23.32 -27.62
CA LYS A 372 17.15 -23.63 -26.78
C LYS A 372 17.24 -25.12 -26.43
N GLU A 373 16.13 -25.74 -26.06
CA GLU A 373 16.06 -27.18 -25.79
C GLU A 373 16.44 -28.03 -27.02
N LEU A 374 15.90 -27.70 -28.19
CA LEU A 374 16.19 -28.40 -29.45
C LEU A 374 17.66 -28.22 -29.87
N GLU A 375 18.23 -27.04 -29.70
CA GLU A 375 19.65 -26.77 -29.96
C GLU A 375 20.58 -27.55 -29.02
N GLU A 376 20.23 -27.64 -27.72
CA GLU A 376 20.94 -28.48 -26.77
C GLU A 376 20.85 -29.97 -27.14
N GLU A 377 19.70 -30.44 -27.59
CA GLU A 377 19.52 -31.82 -28.04
C GLU A 377 20.37 -32.13 -29.28
N LEU A 378 20.41 -31.22 -30.26
CA LEU A 378 21.29 -31.34 -31.42
C LEU A 378 22.77 -31.40 -31.00
N LEU A 379 23.19 -30.59 -30.03
CA LEU A 379 24.55 -30.63 -29.50
C LEU A 379 24.88 -31.96 -28.81
N ARG A 380 23.95 -32.54 -28.04
CA ARG A 380 24.13 -33.88 -27.43
C ARG A 380 24.24 -34.96 -28.49
N ILE A 381 23.39 -34.87 -29.53
CA ILE A 381 23.47 -35.75 -30.69
C ILE A 381 24.84 -35.61 -31.34
N ASP A 382 25.34 -34.41 -31.62
CA ASP A 382 26.64 -34.21 -32.28
C ASP A 382 27.82 -34.71 -31.43
N ARG A 383 27.77 -34.52 -30.10
CA ARG A 383 28.78 -35.03 -29.16
C ARG A 383 28.77 -36.56 -29.00
N GLY A 384 27.74 -37.25 -29.49
CA GLY A 384 27.65 -38.71 -29.42
C GLY A 384 27.47 -39.24 -28.00
N GLU A 385 26.79 -38.46 -27.14
CA GLU A 385 26.54 -38.80 -25.74
C GLU A 385 25.56 -39.97 -25.55
N GLU A 386 24.95 -40.48 -26.63
CA GLU A 386 24.13 -41.69 -26.66
C GLU A 386 24.92 -42.88 -27.26
N PRO A 387 25.64 -43.67 -26.44
CA PRO A 387 26.66 -44.63 -26.90
C PRO A 387 26.12 -45.86 -27.65
N ASN A 388 24.81 -46.04 -27.77
CA ASN A 388 24.18 -47.25 -28.31
C ASN A 388 23.13 -47.01 -29.43
N GLU A 389 22.96 -45.78 -29.95
CA GLU A 389 22.05 -45.55 -31.09
C GLU A 389 22.69 -45.95 -32.43
N GLU A 390 21.96 -46.72 -33.25
CA GLU A 390 22.34 -46.97 -34.63
C GLU A 390 22.46 -45.64 -35.41
N ILE A 391 23.51 -45.50 -36.24
CA ILE A 391 23.79 -44.28 -37.03
C ILE A 391 22.55 -43.81 -37.82
N ARG A 392 21.75 -44.76 -38.30
CA ARG A 392 20.53 -44.48 -39.06
C ARG A 392 19.46 -43.81 -38.20
N GLU A 393 19.32 -44.23 -36.94
CA GLU A 393 18.35 -43.70 -36.00
C GLU A 393 18.73 -42.29 -35.55
N ARG A 394 20.01 -42.10 -35.20
CA ARG A 394 20.60 -40.79 -34.87
C ARG A 394 20.38 -39.77 -36.00
N ASN A 395 20.60 -40.17 -37.26
CA ASN A 395 20.36 -39.32 -38.43
C ASN A 395 18.87 -39.06 -38.71
N ARG A 396 17.97 -39.92 -38.24
CA ARG A 396 16.52 -39.67 -38.35
C ARG A 396 16.09 -38.64 -37.30
N LYS A 397 16.43 -38.88 -36.03
CA LYS A 397 16.17 -37.98 -34.89
C LYS A 397 16.70 -36.58 -35.14
N ARG A 398 17.94 -36.45 -35.63
CA ARG A 398 18.52 -35.15 -36.02
C ARG A 398 17.66 -34.39 -37.04
N ARG A 399 17.19 -35.05 -38.10
CA ARG A 399 16.37 -34.41 -39.15
C ARG A 399 15.01 -33.98 -38.62
N GLU A 400 14.41 -34.77 -37.74
CA GLU A 400 13.15 -34.43 -37.07
C GLU A 400 13.32 -33.16 -36.21
N ILE A 401 14.40 -33.08 -35.41
CA ILE A 401 14.71 -31.89 -34.59
C ILE A 401 15.03 -30.67 -35.47
N GLU A 402 15.78 -30.82 -36.56
CA GLU A 402 16.10 -29.71 -37.49
C GLU A 402 14.86 -29.17 -38.22
N GLU A 403 13.84 -30.02 -38.47
CA GLU A 403 12.55 -29.59 -39.03
C GLU A 403 11.71 -28.88 -37.97
N GLU A 404 11.62 -29.44 -36.76
CA GLU A 404 10.91 -28.80 -35.64
C GLU A 404 11.50 -27.43 -35.30
N LEU A 405 12.83 -27.31 -35.26
CA LEU A 405 13.54 -26.06 -35.02
C LEU A 405 13.20 -24.99 -36.07
N ARG A 406 13.09 -25.39 -37.35
CA ARG A 406 12.68 -24.48 -38.44
C ARG A 406 11.25 -23.98 -38.26
N GLU A 407 10.34 -24.87 -37.88
CA GLU A 407 8.94 -24.52 -37.68
C GLU A 407 8.75 -23.60 -36.46
N VAL A 408 9.44 -23.87 -35.35
CA VAL A 408 9.39 -23.03 -34.14
C VAL A 408 9.95 -21.63 -34.44
N ARG A 409 11.08 -21.53 -35.17
CA ARG A 409 11.65 -20.24 -35.58
C ARG A 409 10.72 -19.46 -36.51
N ARG A 410 10.09 -20.12 -37.48
CA ARG A 410 9.07 -19.50 -38.35
C ARG A 410 7.93 -18.91 -37.53
N ARG A 411 7.44 -19.64 -36.52
CA ARG A 411 6.37 -19.17 -35.64
C ARG A 411 6.80 -17.98 -34.78
N ILE A 412 8.04 -17.95 -34.30
CA ILE A 412 8.60 -16.78 -33.61
C ILE A 412 8.54 -15.55 -34.52
N ASP A 413 8.98 -15.67 -35.77
CA ASP A 413 8.98 -14.56 -36.73
C ASP A 413 7.56 -14.05 -37.02
N GLU A 414 6.57 -14.96 -37.10
CA GLU A 414 5.16 -14.61 -37.29
C GLU A 414 4.57 -13.88 -36.08
N LEU A 415 4.95 -14.25 -34.86
CA LEU A 415 4.47 -13.63 -33.63
C LEU A 415 5.18 -12.31 -33.34
N ASN A 416 6.42 -12.13 -33.80
CA ASN A 416 7.26 -10.97 -33.53
C ASN A 416 6.92 -9.77 -34.45
N GLU A 417 5.65 -9.39 -34.51
CA GLU A 417 5.16 -8.26 -35.33
C GLU A 417 5.84 -6.92 -34.99
N TYR A 418 6.31 -6.77 -33.75
CA TYR A 418 6.90 -5.55 -33.22
C TYR A 418 8.42 -5.44 -33.44
N GLY A 419 9.06 -6.46 -34.02
CA GLY A 419 10.50 -6.45 -34.27
C GLY A 419 11.35 -6.45 -32.99
N LEU A 420 10.88 -7.14 -31.95
CA LEU A 420 11.63 -7.35 -30.71
C LEU A 420 12.91 -8.13 -30.99
N ILE A 421 13.96 -7.81 -30.25
CA ILE A 421 15.27 -8.45 -30.36
C ILE A 421 15.28 -9.69 -29.48
N LEU A 422 15.52 -10.84 -30.09
CA LEU A 422 15.62 -12.12 -29.40
C LEU A 422 17.05 -12.35 -28.91
N ARG A 423 17.23 -12.68 -27.62
CA ARG A 423 18.50 -13.14 -27.07
C ARG A 423 18.31 -14.36 -26.16
N ASN A 424 19.21 -15.33 -26.28
CA ASN A 424 19.14 -16.65 -25.65
C ASN A 424 20.39 -17.02 -24.87
#